data_AF-A0A8S3ALG9-F1
#
_entry.id   AF-A0A8S3ALG9-F1
#
_cell.length_a   1.000
_cell.length_b   1.000
_cell.length_c   1.000
_cell.angle_alpha   90.00
_cell.angle_beta   90.00
_cell.angle_gamma   90.00
#
_symmetry.space_group_name_H-M   'P 1'
#
loop_
_entity.id
_entity.type
_entity.pdbx_description
1 polymer ?
#
loop_
_entity_poly.entity_id
_entity_poly.type
_entity_poly.pdbx_seq_one_letter_code
_entity_poly.pdbx_strand_id
1 'polypeptide(L)'
;MSRILLDKLLTDSYARYQVLDHRGFHTHTAHHLASLHCLGATDERLEQLGKIMCKENAPYEPSPHEITSANWRQSLGDERFCKAYRDFFDQQLTTSGDKWCEKFLELLNDHKPEPLINSLISGLAHPLIHVGYALEFNSREVASEALTLTAVGYNYHHEIIDKLKAPKAGSKSFQELFNNLRADDRLPLFDAPGVGNLEAT
;
A
#
# COMPACT_ATOMS: atom_id res chain seq x y z
N MET A 1 18.52 -9.88 -16.83
CA MET A 1 18.34 -9.71 -15.39
C MET A 1 17.26 -10.65 -14.91
N SER A 2 17.48 -11.32 -13.79
CA SER A 2 16.66 -12.48 -13.42
C SER A 2 15.36 -12.04 -12.76
N ARG A 3 14.24 -12.18 -13.49
CA ARG A 3 12.90 -12.06 -12.90
C ARG A 3 12.66 -13.07 -11.78
N ILE A 4 13.22 -14.27 -11.94
CA ILE A 4 13.15 -15.36 -10.95
C ILE A 4 13.73 -14.94 -9.60
N LEU A 5 14.86 -14.21 -9.60
CA LEU A 5 15.47 -13.75 -8.36
C LEU A 5 14.60 -12.71 -7.65
N LEU A 6 14.03 -11.76 -8.39
CA LEU A 6 13.09 -10.79 -7.83
C LEU A 6 11.91 -11.50 -7.16
N ASP A 7 11.25 -12.42 -7.89
CA ASP A 7 10.09 -13.15 -7.37
C ASP A 7 10.44 -13.94 -6.11
N LYS A 8 11.63 -14.55 -6.07
CA LYS A 8 12.14 -15.24 -4.88
C LYS A 8 12.29 -14.29 -3.70
N LEU A 9 12.91 -13.12 -3.90
CA LEU A 9 13.13 -12.14 -2.84
C LEU A 9 11.82 -11.55 -2.31
N LEU A 10 10.86 -11.28 -3.19
CA LEU A 10 9.52 -10.84 -2.81
C LEU A 10 8.79 -11.92 -1.99
N THR A 11 8.79 -13.17 -2.47
CA THR A 11 8.21 -14.32 -1.76
C THR A 11 8.86 -14.51 -0.38
N ASP A 12 10.19 -14.41 -0.33
CA ASP A 12 10.96 -14.53 0.90
C ASP A 12 10.61 -13.45 1.92
N SER A 13 10.42 -12.20 1.46
CA SER A 13 9.99 -11.09 2.31
C SER A 13 8.57 -11.31 2.82
N TYR A 14 7.64 -11.58 1.90
CA TYR A 14 6.22 -11.80 2.19
C TYR A 14 5.97 -12.90 3.21
N ALA A 15 6.78 -13.97 3.19
CA ALA A 15 6.65 -15.08 4.12
C ALA A 15 7.13 -14.75 5.55
N ARG A 16 8.00 -13.74 5.71
CA ARG A 16 8.71 -13.48 6.98
C ARG A 16 8.24 -12.24 7.69
N TYR A 17 7.92 -11.19 6.94
CA TYR A 17 7.79 -9.85 7.47
C TYR A 17 6.40 -9.26 7.27
N GLN A 18 5.98 -8.47 8.24
CA GLN A 18 4.76 -7.66 8.19
C GLN A 18 4.89 -6.54 7.17
N VAL A 19 3.74 -5.95 6.79
CA VAL A 19 3.68 -4.75 5.96
C VAL A 19 3.91 -3.45 6.74
N LEU A 20 3.99 -3.54 8.07
CA LEU A 20 4.34 -2.47 9.00
C LEU A 20 5.50 -2.91 9.91
N ASP A 21 6.41 -1.99 10.24
CA ASP A 21 7.45 -2.23 11.25
C ASP A 21 6.92 -2.04 12.68
N HIS A 22 7.78 -2.25 13.67
CA HIS A 22 7.43 -2.12 15.10
C HIS A 22 7.05 -0.70 15.55
N ARG A 23 7.20 0.31 14.68
CA ARG A 23 6.85 1.71 14.90
C ARG A 23 5.62 2.12 14.09
N GLY A 24 5.03 1.20 13.32
CA GLY A 24 3.92 1.48 12.40
C GLY A 24 4.35 2.07 11.05
N PHE A 25 5.65 2.03 10.70
CA PHE A 25 6.08 2.48 9.37
C PHE A 25 5.90 1.37 8.33
N HIS A 26 5.39 1.75 7.16
CA HIS A 26 5.21 0.88 6.00
C HIS A 26 6.54 0.27 5.57
N THR A 27 6.52 -1.02 5.24
CA THR A 27 7.70 -1.65 4.66
C THR A 27 7.89 -1.21 3.22
N HIS A 28 9.14 -0.98 2.85
CA HIS A 28 9.48 -0.49 1.52
C HIS A 28 10.01 -1.59 0.58
N THR A 29 10.10 -2.84 1.07
CA THR A 29 10.80 -3.93 0.38
C THR A 29 10.27 -4.19 -1.02
N ALA A 30 8.95 -4.32 -1.19
CA ALA A 30 8.35 -4.70 -2.46
C ALA A 30 8.66 -3.69 -3.56
N HIS A 31 8.34 -2.41 -3.34
CA HIS A 31 8.53 -1.37 -4.35
C HIS A 31 10.02 -0.99 -4.53
N HIS A 32 10.87 -1.13 -3.51
CA HIS A 32 12.31 -0.95 -3.71
C HIS A 32 12.91 -2.03 -4.60
N LEU A 33 12.68 -3.31 -4.29
CA LEU A 33 13.24 -4.42 -5.06
C LEU A 33 12.75 -4.40 -6.51
N ALA A 34 11.45 -4.19 -6.69
CA ALA A 34 10.85 -4.09 -8.01
C ALA A 34 11.36 -2.89 -8.81
N SER A 35 11.51 -1.71 -8.18
CA SER A 35 12.11 -0.53 -8.82
C SER A 35 13.56 -0.77 -9.24
N LEU A 36 14.37 -1.35 -8.35
CA LEU A 36 15.77 -1.67 -8.65
C LEU A 36 15.87 -2.62 -9.84
N HIS A 37 15.00 -3.63 -9.90
CA HIS A 37 14.91 -4.53 -11.03
C HIS A 37 14.58 -3.79 -12.34
N CYS A 38 13.56 -2.92 -12.34
CA CYS A 38 13.21 -2.09 -13.51
C CYS A 38 14.34 -1.16 -13.95
N LEU A 39 15.10 -0.60 -13.00
CA LEU A 39 16.24 0.29 -13.26
C LEU A 39 17.51 -0.45 -13.71
N GLY A 40 17.46 -1.77 -13.78
CA GLY A 40 18.55 -2.57 -14.31
C GLY A 40 19.59 -3.01 -13.27
N ALA A 41 19.21 -3.13 -12.00
CA ALA A 41 20.10 -3.64 -10.96
C ALA A 41 20.55 -5.08 -11.28
N THR A 42 21.83 -5.36 -11.04
CA THR A 42 22.37 -6.73 -11.15
C THR A 42 21.79 -7.62 -10.05
N ASP A 43 21.79 -8.93 -10.29
CA ASP A 43 21.31 -9.92 -9.32
C ASP A 43 22.03 -9.78 -7.96
N GLU A 44 23.36 -9.58 -7.98
CA GLU A 44 24.16 -9.32 -6.76
C GLU A 44 23.70 -8.07 -6.00
N ARG A 45 23.42 -6.97 -6.73
CA ARG A 45 22.91 -5.73 -6.11
C ARG A 45 21.51 -5.91 -5.56
N LEU A 46 20.66 -6.66 -6.25
CA LEU A 46 19.30 -6.92 -5.82
C LEU A 46 19.28 -7.74 -4.52
N GLU A 47 20.12 -8.79 -4.41
CA GLU A 47 20.28 -9.56 -3.18
C GLU A 47 20.86 -8.72 -2.03
N GLN A 48 21.91 -7.94 -2.31
CA GLN A 48 22.56 -7.09 -1.31
C GLN A 48 21.58 -6.07 -0.73
N LEU A 49 20.88 -5.34 -1.61
CA LEU A 49 19.93 -4.31 -1.18
C LEU A 49 18.68 -4.93 -0.56
N GLY A 50 18.22 -6.09 -1.05
CA GLY A 50 17.12 -6.83 -0.42
C GLY A 50 17.39 -7.17 1.04
N LYS A 51 18.60 -7.65 1.36
CA LYS A 51 19.01 -7.91 2.76
C LYS A 51 18.99 -6.65 3.62
N ILE A 52 19.39 -5.51 3.06
CA ILE A 52 19.40 -4.22 3.77
C ILE A 52 17.96 -3.75 4.03
N MET A 53 17.10 -3.81 3.01
CA MET A 53 15.70 -3.37 3.12
C MET A 53 14.92 -4.18 4.15
N CYS A 54 15.12 -5.50 4.20
CA CYS A 54 14.42 -6.36 5.16
C CYS A 54 14.94 -6.25 6.60
N LYS A 55 16.06 -5.57 6.86
CA LYS A 55 16.71 -5.55 8.18
C LYS A 55 15.83 -4.89 9.25
N GLU A 56 15.10 -3.85 8.88
CA GLU A 56 14.25 -3.08 9.78
C GLU A 56 12.79 -3.58 9.78
N ASN A 57 12.45 -4.54 8.92
CA ASN A 57 11.09 -5.07 8.84
C ASN A 57 10.78 -5.95 10.05
N ALA A 58 9.59 -5.79 10.60
CA ALA A 58 9.12 -6.61 11.72
C ALA A 58 8.65 -7.99 11.23
N PRO A 59 8.97 -9.09 11.95
CA PRO A 59 8.37 -10.39 11.68
C PRO A 59 6.88 -10.38 11.98
N TYR A 60 6.11 -11.33 11.41
CA TYR A 60 4.69 -11.47 11.75
C TYR A 60 4.45 -11.79 13.22
N GLU A 61 3.59 -10.99 13.86
CA GLU A 61 3.12 -11.23 15.22
C GLU A 61 1.75 -11.94 15.20
N PRO A 62 1.44 -12.75 16.23
CA PRO A 62 0.12 -13.36 16.36
C PRO A 62 -0.99 -12.30 16.48
N SER A 63 -2.04 -12.43 15.67
CA SER A 63 -3.21 -11.54 15.75
C SER A 63 -4.15 -11.94 16.90
N PRO A 64 -4.94 -10.99 17.45
CA PRO A 64 -5.85 -11.28 18.57
C PRO A 64 -6.87 -12.39 18.29
N HIS A 65 -7.35 -12.48 17.05
CA HIS A 65 -8.17 -13.59 16.55
C HIS A 65 -8.06 -13.69 15.03
N GLU A 66 -8.64 -14.75 14.47
CA GLU A 66 -8.70 -14.98 13.01
C GLU A 66 -9.64 -13.99 12.31
N ILE A 67 -9.28 -13.64 11.08
CA ILE A 67 -10.10 -12.86 10.15
C ILE A 67 -10.71 -13.81 9.12
N THR A 68 -12.02 -13.71 8.93
CA THR A 68 -12.85 -14.55 8.08
C THR A 68 -13.78 -13.68 7.24
N SER A 69 -14.40 -14.26 6.21
CA SER A 69 -15.39 -13.54 5.40
C SER A 69 -16.56 -12.97 6.19
N ALA A 70 -16.87 -13.52 7.38
CA ALA A 70 -17.96 -13.05 8.23
C ALA A 70 -17.59 -11.84 9.11
N ASN A 71 -16.32 -11.66 9.45
CA ASN A 71 -15.89 -10.65 10.43
C ASN A 71 -14.81 -9.68 9.91
N TRP A 72 -14.28 -9.86 8.69
CA TRP A 72 -13.08 -9.13 8.26
C TRP A 72 -13.19 -7.61 8.27
N ARG A 73 -14.39 -7.01 8.21
CA ARG A 73 -14.55 -5.56 8.33
C ARG A 73 -14.53 -5.03 9.76
N GLN A 74 -14.64 -5.89 10.77
CA GLN A 74 -14.76 -5.49 12.18
C GLN A 74 -13.42 -5.01 12.78
N SER A 75 -12.30 -5.38 12.16
CA SER A 75 -10.94 -5.06 12.63
C SER A 75 -10.20 -4.09 11.71
N LEU A 76 -10.92 -3.38 10.82
CA LEU A 76 -10.29 -2.40 9.92
C LEU A 76 -9.64 -1.28 10.73
N GLY A 77 -8.44 -0.88 10.34
CA GLY A 77 -7.66 0.16 11.02
C GLY A 77 -6.86 -0.33 12.23
N ASP A 78 -6.84 -1.64 12.50
CA ASP A 78 -6.11 -2.22 13.63
C ASP A 78 -4.89 -3.04 13.17
N GLU A 79 -3.71 -2.46 13.37
CA GLU A 79 -2.41 -3.03 12.98
C GLU A 79 -2.12 -4.39 13.63
N ARG A 80 -2.71 -4.69 14.79
CA ARG A 80 -2.54 -5.99 15.48
C ARG A 80 -3.09 -7.16 14.64
N PHE A 81 -3.97 -6.88 13.69
CA PHE A 81 -4.53 -7.87 12.77
C PHE A 81 -3.72 -8.04 11.48
N CYS A 82 -2.54 -7.43 11.34
CA CYS A 82 -1.72 -7.52 10.13
C CYS A 82 -1.52 -8.96 9.64
N LYS A 83 -1.12 -9.89 10.53
CA LYS A 83 -0.96 -11.30 10.16
C LYS A 83 -2.28 -11.95 9.72
N ALA A 84 -3.35 -11.78 10.50
CA ALA A 84 -4.66 -12.37 10.18
C ALA A 84 -5.25 -11.83 8.87
N TYR A 85 -5.09 -10.54 8.58
CA TYR A 85 -5.49 -9.96 7.28
C TYR A 85 -4.65 -10.53 6.14
N ARG A 86 -3.33 -10.62 6.29
CA ARG A 86 -2.47 -11.27 5.29
C ARG A 86 -2.94 -12.69 5.00
N ASP A 87 -3.17 -13.49 6.04
CA ASP A 87 -3.60 -14.89 5.88
C ASP A 87 -4.97 -14.99 5.19
N PHE A 88 -5.92 -14.14 5.60
CA PHE A 88 -7.24 -14.07 4.98
C PHE A 88 -7.15 -13.73 3.49
N PHE A 89 -6.46 -12.64 3.12
CA PHE A 89 -6.35 -12.20 1.73
C PHE A 89 -5.53 -13.17 0.87
N ASP A 90 -4.45 -13.71 1.41
CA ASP A 90 -3.66 -14.76 0.74
C ASP A 90 -4.52 -15.96 0.37
N GLN A 91 -5.38 -16.40 1.30
CA GLN A 91 -6.31 -17.50 1.05
C GLN A 91 -7.33 -17.15 -0.03
N GLN A 92 -7.93 -15.95 0.02
CA GLN A 92 -8.90 -15.49 -0.99
C GLN A 92 -8.28 -15.46 -2.39
N LEU A 93 -7.08 -14.89 -2.51
CA LEU A 93 -6.36 -14.76 -3.77
C LEU A 93 -5.88 -16.12 -4.28
N THR A 94 -5.33 -16.97 -3.41
CA THR A 94 -4.84 -18.30 -3.78
C THR A 94 -5.97 -19.21 -4.27
N THR A 95 -7.12 -19.17 -3.59
CA THR A 95 -8.30 -19.98 -3.97
C THR A 95 -8.87 -19.56 -5.32
N SER A 96 -8.62 -18.33 -5.75
CA SER A 96 -9.08 -17.80 -7.05
C SER A 96 -8.18 -18.22 -8.22
N GLY A 97 -7.02 -18.86 -7.96
CA GLY A 97 -6.12 -19.35 -9.00
C GLY A 97 -5.73 -18.28 -10.01
N ASP A 98 -5.88 -18.57 -11.30
CA ASP A 98 -5.55 -17.65 -12.39
C ASP A 98 -6.40 -16.36 -12.40
N LYS A 99 -7.54 -16.36 -11.69
CA LYS A 99 -8.42 -15.18 -11.56
C LYS A 99 -8.11 -14.34 -10.33
N TRP A 100 -6.95 -14.51 -9.71
CA TRP A 100 -6.59 -13.75 -8.51
C TRP A 100 -6.64 -12.24 -8.75
N CYS A 101 -6.29 -11.73 -9.94
CA CYS A 101 -6.39 -10.30 -10.27
C CYS A 101 -7.83 -9.78 -10.19
N GLU A 102 -8.80 -10.53 -10.75
CA GLU A 102 -10.22 -10.18 -10.66
C GLU A 102 -10.66 -10.18 -9.20
N LYS A 103 -10.26 -11.20 -8.42
CA LYS A 103 -10.58 -11.29 -6.99
C LYS A 103 -9.95 -10.15 -6.18
N PHE A 104 -8.72 -9.77 -6.51
CA PHE A 104 -8.01 -8.66 -5.87
C PHE A 104 -8.76 -7.34 -6.06
N LEU A 105 -9.20 -7.04 -7.29
CA LEU A 105 -9.99 -5.85 -7.58
C LEU A 105 -11.39 -5.92 -6.94
N GLU A 106 -12.01 -7.10 -6.90
CA GLU A 106 -13.26 -7.34 -6.18
C GLU A 106 -13.11 -7.05 -4.67
N LEU A 107 -12.03 -7.51 -4.05
CA LEU A 107 -11.74 -7.27 -2.63
C LEU A 107 -11.42 -5.80 -2.33
N LEU A 108 -10.73 -5.10 -3.22
CA LEU A 108 -10.52 -3.66 -3.09
C LEU A 108 -11.84 -2.89 -3.20
N ASN A 109 -12.67 -3.25 -4.17
CA ASN A 109 -13.94 -2.59 -4.38
C ASN A 109 -14.96 -2.92 -3.28
N ASP A 110 -14.88 -4.14 -2.70
CA ASP A 110 -15.67 -4.80 -1.64
C ASP A 110 -17.22 -4.63 -1.62
N HIS A 111 -17.74 -3.82 -2.54
CA HIS A 111 -19.13 -3.42 -2.73
C HIS A 111 -19.82 -2.92 -1.45
N LYS A 112 -19.08 -2.36 -0.49
CA LYS A 112 -19.63 -1.69 0.70
C LYS A 112 -19.72 -0.18 0.48
N PRO A 113 -20.49 0.54 1.31
CA PRO A 113 -20.62 2.01 1.20
C PRO A 113 -19.28 2.74 1.30
N GLU A 114 -18.33 2.19 2.07
CA GLU A 114 -16.98 2.72 2.28
C GLU A 114 -15.98 1.61 1.90
N PRO A 115 -15.67 1.50 0.60
CA PRO A 115 -14.88 0.40 0.08
C PRO A 115 -13.39 0.57 0.38
N LEU A 116 -12.66 -0.54 0.52
CA LEU A 116 -11.21 -0.52 0.76
C LEU A 116 -10.45 0.35 -0.26
N ILE A 117 -10.87 0.34 -1.53
CA ILE A 117 -10.23 1.09 -2.61
C ILE A 117 -10.16 2.60 -2.32
N ASN A 118 -11.13 3.13 -1.58
CA ASN A 118 -11.16 4.55 -1.21
C ASN A 118 -10.15 4.89 -0.11
N SER A 119 -9.71 3.89 0.66
CA SER A 119 -8.66 4.03 1.67
C SER A 119 -7.24 3.83 1.11
N LEU A 120 -7.06 3.57 -0.20
CA LEU A 120 -5.73 3.37 -0.79
C LEU A 120 -4.78 4.58 -0.65
N ILE A 121 -5.34 5.76 -0.39
CA ILE A 121 -4.57 6.99 -0.14
C ILE A 121 -4.06 7.12 1.30
N SER A 122 -4.51 6.24 2.21
CA SER A 122 -4.04 6.24 3.60
C SER A 122 -2.56 5.85 3.67
N GLY A 123 -1.93 6.12 4.81
CA GLY A 123 -0.54 5.71 5.03
C GLY A 123 0.43 6.28 3.99
N LEU A 124 0.26 7.55 3.60
CA LEU A 124 1.03 8.18 2.50
C LEU A 124 0.90 7.43 1.16
N ALA A 125 -0.28 6.87 0.90
CA ALA A 125 -0.59 6.08 -0.30
C ALA A 125 0.27 4.83 -0.51
N HIS A 126 0.93 4.30 0.53
CA HIS A 126 1.66 3.03 0.42
C HIS A 126 0.79 1.86 -0.05
N PRO A 127 -0.49 1.73 0.35
CA PRO A 127 -1.37 0.72 -0.23
C PRO A 127 -1.49 0.87 -1.74
N LEU A 128 -1.70 2.10 -2.25
CA LEU A 128 -1.76 2.37 -3.69
C LEU A 128 -0.45 2.02 -4.41
N ILE A 129 0.70 2.32 -3.79
CA ILE A 129 2.02 1.93 -4.32
C ILE A 129 2.08 0.40 -4.47
N HIS A 130 1.71 -0.36 -3.43
CA HIS A 130 1.70 -1.82 -3.47
C HIS A 130 0.72 -2.36 -4.54
N VAL A 131 -0.46 -1.76 -4.71
CA VAL A 131 -1.39 -2.12 -5.81
C VAL A 131 -0.69 -2.00 -7.17
N GLY A 132 0.03 -0.91 -7.41
CA GLY A 132 0.76 -0.69 -8.66
C GLY A 132 1.79 -1.79 -8.93
N TYR A 133 2.63 -2.11 -7.94
CA TYR A 133 3.65 -3.16 -8.08
C TYR A 133 3.05 -4.57 -8.18
N ALA A 134 1.97 -4.85 -7.46
CA ALA A 134 1.27 -6.12 -7.54
C ALA A 134 0.79 -6.43 -8.96
N LEU A 135 0.19 -5.43 -9.62
CA LEU A 135 -0.33 -5.57 -10.98
C LEU A 135 0.80 -5.56 -12.02
N GLU A 136 1.73 -4.62 -11.93
CA GLU A 136 2.86 -4.50 -12.88
C GLU A 136 3.71 -5.77 -12.92
N PHE A 137 3.98 -6.36 -11.75
CA PHE A 137 4.77 -7.56 -11.65
C PHE A 137 3.95 -8.83 -11.64
N ASN A 138 2.61 -8.77 -11.72
CA ASN A 138 1.75 -9.96 -11.61
C ASN A 138 2.10 -10.80 -10.35
N SER A 139 2.25 -10.13 -9.21
CA SER A 139 2.61 -10.76 -7.92
C SER A 139 1.41 -10.78 -6.97
N ARG A 140 0.88 -11.98 -6.76
CA ARG A 140 -0.23 -12.23 -5.83
C ARG A 140 0.18 -11.93 -4.39
N GLU A 141 1.42 -12.21 -4.03
CA GLU A 141 1.98 -11.95 -2.70
C GLU A 141 1.98 -10.44 -2.39
N VAL A 142 2.48 -9.62 -3.32
CA VAL A 142 2.44 -8.14 -3.18
C VAL A 142 0.99 -7.63 -3.22
N ALA A 143 0.08 -8.30 -3.94
CA ALA A 143 -1.34 -7.97 -3.92
C ALA A 143 -1.97 -8.24 -2.53
N SER A 144 -1.60 -9.35 -1.89
CA SER A 144 -2.01 -9.65 -0.51
C SER A 144 -1.45 -8.63 0.47
N GLU A 145 -0.19 -8.21 0.31
CA GLU A 145 0.39 -7.11 1.08
C GLU A 145 -0.39 -5.81 0.87
N ALA A 146 -0.77 -5.48 -0.37
CA ALA A 146 -1.56 -4.28 -0.68
C ALA A 146 -2.91 -4.28 0.05
N LEU A 147 -3.66 -5.39 -0.02
CA LEU A 147 -4.93 -5.54 0.70
C LEU A 147 -4.73 -5.47 2.22
N THR A 148 -3.70 -6.14 2.73
CA THR A 148 -3.37 -6.14 4.17
C THR A 148 -3.08 -4.72 4.65
N LEU A 149 -2.23 -3.99 3.92
CA LEU A 149 -1.85 -2.62 4.24
C LEU A 149 -3.05 -1.68 4.18
N THR A 150 -3.93 -1.86 3.19
CA THR A 150 -5.19 -1.11 3.09
C THR A 150 -6.10 -1.39 4.27
N ALA A 151 -6.21 -2.65 4.70
CA ALA A 151 -7.09 -3.06 5.79
C ALA A 151 -6.61 -2.57 7.17
N VAL A 152 -5.32 -2.74 7.48
CA VAL A 152 -4.76 -2.27 8.77
C VAL A 152 -4.56 -0.77 8.81
N GLY A 153 -4.30 -0.13 7.66
CA GLY A 153 -4.20 1.32 7.51
C GLY A 153 -5.54 2.00 7.23
N TYR A 154 -6.65 1.27 7.30
CA TYR A 154 -7.97 1.82 7.03
C TYR A 154 -8.33 2.89 8.06
N ASN A 155 -8.57 4.11 7.60
CA ASN A 155 -8.87 5.26 8.46
C ASN A 155 -9.74 6.28 7.73
N TYR A 156 -10.07 7.38 8.40
CA TYR A 156 -10.95 8.45 7.91
C TYR A 156 -10.57 9.05 6.53
N HIS A 157 -9.39 8.77 5.98
CA HIS A 157 -9.01 9.23 4.63
C HIS A 157 -9.94 8.69 3.54
N HIS A 158 -10.57 7.53 3.73
CA HIS A 158 -11.56 7.00 2.75
C HIS A 158 -12.69 8.01 2.48
N GLU A 159 -13.07 8.79 3.50
CA GLU A 159 -14.14 9.78 3.40
C GLU A 159 -13.86 10.88 2.37
N ILE A 160 -12.58 11.19 2.11
CA ILE A 160 -12.17 12.18 1.11
C ILE A 160 -12.68 11.77 -0.26
N ILE A 161 -12.56 10.48 -0.58
CA ILE A 161 -12.98 9.91 -1.85
C ILE A 161 -14.49 9.62 -1.83
N ASP A 162 -15.02 9.07 -0.73
CA ASP A 162 -16.46 8.76 -0.60
C ASP A 162 -17.34 9.99 -0.80
N LYS A 163 -16.89 11.14 -0.29
CA LYS A 163 -17.62 12.41 -0.34
C LYS A 163 -17.23 13.28 -1.53
N LEU A 164 -16.30 12.81 -2.38
CA LEU A 164 -15.82 13.57 -3.52
C LEU A 164 -16.97 13.80 -4.50
N LYS A 165 -17.39 15.06 -4.63
CA LYS A 165 -18.39 15.45 -5.63
C LYS A 165 -17.67 15.81 -6.91
N ALA A 166 -18.17 15.31 -8.04
CA ALA A 166 -17.70 15.75 -9.34
C ALA A 166 -17.74 17.29 -9.41
N PRO A 167 -16.64 17.94 -9.84
CA PRO A 167 -16.61 19.38 -9.92
C PRO A 167 -17.68 19.86 -10.91
N LYS A 168 -18.51 20.82 -10.47
CA LYS A 168 -19.59 21.38 -11.30
C LYS A 168 -19.09 22.36 -12.36
N ALA A 169 -17.85 22.83 -12.23
CA ALA A 169 -17.17 23.69 -13.19
C ALA A 169 -16.03 22.91 -13.84
N GLY A 170 -15.56 23.36 -15.01
CA GLY A 170 -14.35 22.81 -15.63
C GLY A 170 -13.18 22.85 -14.65
N SER A 171 -12.46 21.74 -14.53
CA SER A 171 -11.23 21.70 -13.75
C SER A 171 -10.13 22.42 -14.50
N LYS A 172 -9.34 23.21 -13.77
CA LYS A 172 -8.06 23.71 -14.27
C LYS A 172 -7.14 22.52 -14.53
N SER A 173 -6.32 22.60 -15.57
CA SER A 173 -5.25 21.65 -15.81
C SER A 173 -4.28 21.63 -14.61
N PHE A 174 -3.54 20.53 -14.45
CA PHE A 174 -2.51 20.44 -13.41
C PHE A 174 -1.49 21.59 -13.52
N GLN A 175 -1.13 22.00 -14.74
CA GLN A 175 -0.24 23.13 -14.98
C GLN A 175 -0.84 24.45 -14.52
N GLU A 176 -2.12 24.70 -14.82
CA GLU A 176 -2.81 25.90 -14.33
C GLU A 176 -2.93 25.89 -12.81
N LEU A 177 -3.24 24.74 -12.19
CA LEU A 177 -3.27 24.61 -10.73
C LEU A 177 -1.90 24.92 -10.14
N PHE A 178 -0.84 24.33 -10.67
CA PHE A 178 0.52 24.54 -10.19
C PHE A 178 0.97 26.00 -10.36
N ASN A 179 0.65 26.64 -11.48
CA ASN A 179 0.93 28.05 -11.70
C ASN A 179 0.14 28.94 -10.74
N ASN A 180 -1.13 28.62 -10.48
CA ASN A 180 -1.93 29.37 -9.52
C ASN A 180 -1.41 29.20 -8.09
N LEU A 181 -1.05 27.98 -7.67
CA LEU A 181 -0.43 27.72 -6.37
C LEU A 181 0.88 28.51 -6.21
N ARG A 182 1.72 28.52 -7.24
CA ARG A 182 2.98 29.28 -7.24
C ARG A 182 2.76 30.79 -7.18
N ALA A 183 1.68 31.30 -7.78
CA ALA A 183 1.32 32.71 -7.78
C ALA A 183 0.42 33.11 -6.60
N ASP A 184 0.13 32.18 -5.67
CA ASP A 184 -0.74 32.46 -4.54
C ASP A 184 0.06 33.03 -3.37
N ASP A 185 -0.01 34.35 -3.21
CA ASP A 185 0.68 35.09 -2.14
C ASP A 185 0.22 34.70 -0.72
N ARG A 186 -0.83 33.87 -0.58
CA ARG A 186 -1.31 33.33 0.70
C ARG A 186 -0.64 32.02 1.10
N LEU A 187 0.01 31.33 0.17
CA LEU A 187 0.62 30.01 0.39
C LEU A 187 2.07 29.97 0.93
N PRO A 188 2.86 31.06 1.05
CA PRO A 188 4.02 31.02 1.93
C PRO A 188 3.53 31.00 3.38
N LEU A 189 2.93 29.87 3.79
CA LEU A 189 2.47 29.56 5.14
C LEU A 189 3.64 29.18 6.05
N PHE A 190 4.76 28.77 5.45
CA PHE A 190 5.96 28.32 6.13
C PHE A 190 7.19 28.92 5.44
N ASP A 191 8.19 29.30 6.24
CA ASP A 191 9.42 29.93 5.76
C ASP A 191 10.30 28.99 4.91
N ALA A 192 10.06 27.68 5.00
CA ALA A 192 10.74 26.65 4.21
C ALA A 192 9.84 25.42 3.95
N PRO A 193 10.06 24.69 2.85
CA PRO A 193 9.44 23.38 2.64
C PRO A 193 9.97 22.37 3.65
N GLY A 194 9.09 21.59 4.30
CA GLY A 194 9.53 20.53 5.22
C GLY A 194 8.37 19.78 5.86
N VAL A 195 8.64 18.55 6.31
CA VAL A 195 7.65 17.66 6.97
C VAL A 195 7.13 18.22 8.31
N GLY A 196 7.89 19.10 8.96
CA GLY A 196 7.46 19.80 10.19
C GLY A 196 6.26 20.75 9.99
N ASN A 197 5.88 21.02 8.75
CA ASN A 197 4.72 21.85 8.40
C ASN A 197 3.37 21.12 8.61
N LEU A 198 3.38 19.82 8.94
CA LEU A 198 2.20 18.99 9.17
C LEU A 198 1.78 18.88 10.65
N GLU A 199 2.63 19.30 11.60
CA GLU A 199 2.37 19.17 13.05
C GLU A 199 1.65 20.39 13.65
N ALA A 200 1.35 21.40 12.84
CA ALA A 200 0.67 22.63 13.28
C ALA A 200 -0.85 22.58 13.05
N THR A 201 -1.54 21.58 13.62
CA THR A 201 -3.01 21.59 13.82
C THR A 201 -3.39 20.82 15.07
#